data_AF-A0A6L8MFX2-F1
#
_entry.id   AF-A0A6L8MFX2-F1
#
_cell.length_a   1.000
_cell.length_b   1.000
_cell.length_c   1.000
_cell.angle_alpha   90.00
_cell.angle_beta   90.00
_cell.angle_gamma   90.00
#
_symmetry.space_group_name_H-M   'P 1'
#
loop_
_entity.id
_entity.type
_entity.pdbx_description
1 polymer ?
#
loop_
_entity_poly.entity_id
_entity_poly.type
_entity_poly.pdbx_seq_one_letter_code
_entity_poly.pdbx_strand_id
1 'polypeptide(L)'
;MMNDLSRPERQHRAIVNEKPAPVLQSKRCACGKKAFAKQLAQHGKCEACQSTDRAAALLPEDLEILHHMLGATPHHAQVRWGFRNEYLVNRRDRASLERLAAAGFVLAGNHLLQLQYFHVTSAGCKLAGLSAKRTAVALSLVARP
;
A
#
# COMPACT_ATOMS: atom_id res chain seq x y z
N MET A 1 31.08 -22.98 19.84
CA MET A 1 30.99 -23.57 18.49
C MET A 1 31.27 -22.47 17.48
N MET A 2 32.41 -22.53 16.79
CA MET A 2 32.69 -21.62 15.67
C MET A 2 31.92 -22.16 14.47
N ASN A 3 30.88 -21.45 14.02
CA ASN A 3 30.16 -21.80 12.79
C ASN A 3 31.10 -21.55 11.61
N ASP A 4 31.66 -22.62 11.06
CA ASP A 4 32.45 -22.59 9.84
C ASP A 4 31.50 -22.31 8.67
N LEU A 5 31.49 -21.06 8.19
CA LEU A 5 30.65 -20.65 7.07
C LEU A 5 31.06 -21.42 5.82
N SER A 6 30.08 -21.90 5.07
CA SER A 6 30.30 -22.52 3.77
C SER A 6 31.01 -21.54 2.82
N ARG A 7 31.71 -22.07 1.81
CA ARG A 7 32.40 -21.27 0.78
C ARG A 7 31.50 -20.16 0.17
N PRO A 8 30.24 -20.42 -0.23
CA PRO A 8 29.37 -19.36 -0.75
C PRO A 8 28.99 -18.30 0.29
N GLU A 9 28.79 -18.68 1.56
CA GLU A 9 28.53 -17.71 2.63
C GLU A 9 29.75 -16.80 2.89
N ARG A 10 30.97 -17.36 2.84
CA ARG A 10 32.21 -16.57 2.91
C ARG A 10 32.33 -15.58 1.76
N GLN A 11 31.99 -15.99 0.53
CA GLN A 11 31.98 -15.10 -0.63
C GLN A 11 30.93 -13.99 -0.51
N HIS A 12 29.69 -14.31 -0.12
CA HIS A 12 28.66 -13.30 0.09
C HIS A 12 29.07 -12.29 1.17
N ARG A 13 29.67 -12.74 2.26
CA ARG A 13 30.13 -11.87 3.34
C ARG A 13 31.30 -10.98 2.92
N ALA A 14 32.26 -11.51 2.14
CA ALA A 14 33.33 -10.72 1.55
C ALA A 14 32.78 -9.62 0.62
N ILE A 15 31.84 -9.96 -0.26
CA ILE A 15 31.18 -8.99 -1.16
C ILE A 15 30.44 -7.90 -0.37
N VAL A 16 29.77 -8.26 0.72
CA VAL A 16 29.06 -7.31 1.60
C VAL A 16 30.03 -6.39 2.34
N ASN A 17 31.19 -6.91 2.76
CA ASN A 17 32.20 -6.12 3.47
C ASN A 17 33.00 -5.19 2.54
N GLU A 18 33.21 -5.60 1.28
CA GLU A 18 33.96 -4.82 0.28
C GLU A 18 33.12 -3.75 -0.41
N LYS A 19 31.80 -3.94 -0.51
CA LYS A 19 30.91 -2.96 -1.14
C LYS A 19 30.44 -1.94 -0.11
N PRO A 20 30.59 -0.63 -0.36
CA PRO A 20 29.98 0.38 0.50
C PRO A 20 28.48 0.11 0.60
N ALA A 21 27.93 0.27 1.81
CA ALA A 21 26.50 0.08 2.05
C ALA A 21 25.71 0.91 1.02
N PRO A 22 24.67 0.35 0.38
CA PRO A 22 23.91 1.07 -0.63
C PRO A 22 23.30 2.33 -0.01
N VAL A 23 23.82 3.50 -0.41
CA VAL A 23 23.33 4.79 0.08
C VAL A 23 22.10 5.19 -0.73
N LEU A 24 21.01 5.49 -0.03
CA LEU A 24 19.81 6.07 -0.65
C LEU A 24 20.12 7.49 -1.14
N GLN A 25 20.46 7.62 -2.42
CA GLN A 25 20.67 8.93 -3.05
C GLN A 25 19.33 9.63 -3.26
N SER A 26 19.15 10.79 -2.63
CA SER A 26 17.98 11.64 -2.86
C SER A 26 18.13 12.42 -4.17
N LYS A 27 17.09 12.39 -5.01
CA LYS A 27 16.92 13.23 -6.21
C LYS A 27 15.57 13.97 -6.12
N ARG A 28 15.30 14.83 -7.10
CA ARG A 28 13.99 15.48 -7.25
C ARG A 28 13.23 14.90 -8.44
N CYS A 29 11.95 14.67 -8.26
CA CYS A 29 11.01 14.35 -9.33
C CYS A 29 10.66 15.61 -10.13
N ALA A 30 10.11 15.47 -11.34
CA ALA A 30 9.61 16.60 -12.15
C ALA A 30 8.63 17.49 -11.36
N CYS A 31 7.69 16.85 -10.66
CA CYS A 31 7.30 17.05 -9.27
C CYS A 31 7.77 18.27 -8.43
N GLY A 32 9.08 18.50 -8.38
CA GLY A 32 9.78 19.23 -7.31
C GLY A 32 9.97 18.43 -6.01
N LYS A 33 9.18 17.39 -5.75
CA LYS A 33 9.27 16.54 -4.54
C LYS A 33 10.53 15.69 -4.53
N LYS A 34 11.06 15.43 -3.33
CA LYS A 34 12.17 14.49 -3.11
C LYS A 34 11.74 13.06 -3.47
N ALA A 35 12.62 12.32 -4.12
CA ALA A 35 12.44 10.91 -4.48
C ALA A 35 13.80 10.21 -4.45
N PHE A 36 13.82 8.88 -4.33
CA PHE A 36 15.06 8.13 -4.41
C PHE A 36 15.52 7.94 -5.86
N ALA A 37 16.84 7.98 -6.09
CA ALA A 37 17.40 7.83 -7.43
C ALA A 37 16.95 6.52 -8.12
N LYS A 38 16.93 5.40 -7.37
CA LYS A 38 16.45 4.10 -7.87
C LYS A 38 14.98 4.15 -8.28
N GLN A 39 14.15 4.81 -7.49
CA GLN A 39 12.72 4.95 -7.78
C GLN A 39 12.48 5.75 -9.07
N LEU A 40 13.21 6.86 -9.25
CA LEU A 40 13.11 7.65 -10.48
C LEU A 40 13.64 6.89 -11.70
N ALA A 41 14.71 6.10 -11.54
CA ALA A 41 15.21 5.27 -12.63
C ALA A 41 14.22 4.17 -13.03
N GLN A 42 13.51 3.58 -12.07
CA GLN A 42 12.56 2.49 -12.33
C GLN A 42 11.20 2.99 -12.87
N HIS A 43 10.69 4.12 -12.35
CA HIS A 43 9.31 4.55 -12.60
C HIS A 43 9.19 5.94 -13.23
N GLY A 44 10.29 6.69 -13.37
CA GLY A 44 10.29 8.07 -13.85
C GLY A 44 9.61 9.10 -12.94
N LYS A 45 8.97 8.67 -11.84
CA LYS A 45 8.08 9.49 -10.99
C LYS A 45 8.28 9.20 -9.50
N CYS A 46 8.05 10.19 -8.65
CA CYS A 46 7.99 10.00 -7.19
C CYS A 46 6.73 9.25 -6.75
N GLU A 47 6.70 8.79 -5.50
CA GLU A 47 5.62 7.94 -4.97
C GLU A 47 4.28 8.70 -4.95
N ALA A 48 4.34 10.00 -4.65
CA ALA A 48 3.17 10.86 -4.69
C ALA A 48 2.61 10.95 -6.12
N CYS A 49 3.44 11.21 -7.14
CA CYS A 49 3.00 11.24 -8.54
C CYS A 49 2.42 9.91 -8.99
N GLN A 50 3.10 8.78 -8.68
CA GLN A 50 2.59 7.45 -9.00
C GLN A 50 1.24 7.18 -8.33
N SER A 51 1.05 7.65 -7.09
CA SER A 51 -0.22 7.50 -6.38
C SER A 51 -1.32 8.36 -7.01
N THR A 52 -0.99 9.58 -7.43
CA THR A 52 -1.92 10.45 -8.18
C THR A 52 -2.32 9.83 -9.52
N ASP A 53 -1.37 9.27 -10.28
CA ASP A 53 -1.66 8.62 -11.57
C ASP A 53 -2.60 7.42 -11.38
N ARG A 54 -2.34 6.59 -10.37
CA ARG A 54 -3.18 5.44 -10.03
C ARG A 54 -4.57 5.86 -9.58
N ALA A 55 -4.68 6.94 -8.81
CA ALA A 55 -5.96 7.49 -8.39
C ALA A 55 -6.75 8.10 -9.55
N ALA A 56 -6.08 8.69 -10.54
CA ALA A 56 -6.72 9.29 -11.72
C ALA A 56 -7.39 8.24 -12.64
N ALA A 57 -7.01 6.96 -12.54
CA ALA A 57 -7.63 5.86 -13.27
C ALA A 57 -8.89 5.31 -12.58
N LEU A 58 -9.23 5.79 -11.38
CA LEU A 58 -10.40 5.35 -10.63
C LEU A 58 -11.66 6.13 -11.01
N LEU A 59 -12.81 5.47 -10.87
CA LEU A 59 -14.11 6.09 -11.03
C LEU A 59 -14.62 6.64 -9.69
N PRO A 60 -15.53 7.63 -9.68
CA PRO A 60 -16.10 8.17 -8.44
C PRO A 60 -16.69 7.10 -7.51
N GLU A 61 -17.39 6.10 -8.07
CA GLU A 61 -17.97 4.97 -7.32
C GLU A 61 -16.90 4.10 -6.62
N ASP A 62 -15.69 4.04 -7.15
CA ASP A 62 -14.58 3.30 -6.54
C ASP A 62 -14.15 3.99 -5.23
N LEU A 63 -14.16 5.33 -5.22
CA LEU A 63 -13.86 6.13 -4.03
C LEU A 63 -14.98 6.03 -2.99
N GLU A 64 -16.24 5.95 -3.40
CA GLU A 64 -17.35 5.71 -2.49
C GLU A 64 -17.23 4.36 -1.78
N ILE A 65 -16.91 3.30 -2.52
CA ILE A 65 -16.65 1.96 -1.95
C ILE A 65 -15.45 2.02 -1.00
N LEU A 66 -14.36 2.68 -1.40
CA LEU A 66 -13.17 2.84 -0.55
C LEU A 66 -13.51 3.54 0.79
N HIS A 67 -14.29 4.62 0.74
CA HIS A 67 -14.77 5.30 1.95
C HIS A 67 -15.68 4.39 2.77
N HIS A 68 -16.55 3.64 2.11
CA HIS A 68 -17.40 2.67 2.78
C HIS A 68 -16.55 1.62 3.51
N MET A 69 -15.57 0.98 2.87
CA MET A 69 -14.70 -0.02 3.49
C MET A 69 -14.06 0.46 4.80
N LEU A 70 -13.75 1.75 4.90
CA LEU A 70 -13.12 2.36 6.08
C LEU A 70 -14.11 3.01 7.06
N GLY A 71 -15.39 3.12 6.71
CA GLY A 71 -16.34 3.93 7.47
C GLY A 71 -15.96 5.42 7.46
N ALA A 72 -15.27 5.87 6.41
CA ALA A 72 -14.85 7.24 6.18
C ALA A 72 -15.97 8.04 5.48
N THR A 73 -17.16 8.03 6.07
CA THR A 73 -18.35 8.68 5.53
C THR A 73 -18.71 9.92 6.34
N PRO A 74 -19.48 10.89 5.78
CA PRO A 74 -19.86 12.12 6.48
C PRO A 74 -20.59 11.90 7.82
N HIS A 75 -21.27 10.76 7.98
CA HIS A 75 -21.97 10.39 9.22
C HIS A 75 -21.04 10.04 10.39
N HIS A 76 -19.76 9.80 10.12
CA HIS A 76 -18.76 9.49 11.15
C HIS A 76 -17.77 10.65 11.28
N ALA A 77 -17.53 11.09 12.51
CA ALA A 77 -16.44 12.03 12.78
C ALA A 77 -15.10 11.46 12.29
N GLN A 78 -14.24 12.30 11.69
CA GLN A 78 -12.96 11.87 11.12
C GLN A 78 -12.06 11.13 12.11
N VAL A 79 -12.15 11.45 13.40
CA VAL A 79 -11.43 10.75 14.48
C VAL A 79 -11.81 9.27 14.62
N ARG A 80 -12.95 8.87 14.05
CA ARG A 80 -13.45 7.49 14.03
C ARG A 80 -13.12 6.76 12.72
N TRP A 81 -12.77 7.45 11.63
CA TRP A 81 -12.55 6.80 10.31
C TRP A 81 -11.51 5.67 10.38
N GLY A 82 -11.69 4.59 9.61
CA GLY A 82 -10.82 3.42 9.70
C GLY A 82 -11.09 2.54 10.92
N PHE A 83 -12.26 2.65 11.55
CA PHE A 83 -12.70 1.72 12.61
C PHE A 83 -13.08 0.34 12.07
N ARG A 84 -13.12 0.21 10.74
CA ARG A 84 -13.30 -1.04 9.99
C ARG A 84 -12.31 -1.05 8.84
N ASN A 85 -11.88 -2.25 8.43
CA ASN A 85 -11.03 -2.45 7.26
C ASN A 85 -11.17 -3.88 6.70
N GLU A 86 -12.39 -4.41 6.75
CA GLU A 86 -12.74 -5.72 6.21
C GLU A 86 -14.07 -5.58 5.49
N TYR A 87 -14.07 -5.90 4.19
CA TYR A 87 -15.23 -5.76 3.33
C TYR A 87 -15.47 -7.05 2.57
N LEU A 88 -16.61 -7.70 2.84
CA LEU A 88 -17.04 -8.85 2.06
C LEU A 88 -17.69 -8.35 0.77
N VAL A 89 -17.09 -8.67 -0.37
CA VAL A 89 -17.59 -8.22 -1.68
C VAL A 89 -19.00 -8.74 -1.94
N ASN A 90 -19.87 -7.86 -2.46
CA ASN A 90 -21.11 -8.27 -3.12
C ASN A 90 -20.90 -8.24 -4.65
N ARG A 91 -21.83 -8.82 -5.42
CA ARG A 91 -21.70 -8.92 -6.88
C ARG A 91 -21.62 -7.55 -7.59
N ARG A 92 -22.28 -6.52 -7.04
CA ARG A 92 -22.33 -5.16 -7.63
C ARG A 92 -20.97 -4.46 -7.53
N ASP A 93 -20.29 -4.63 -6.41
CA ASP A 93 -19.06 -3.87 -6.08
C ASP A 93 -17.79 -4.53 -6.62
N ARG A 94 -17.91 -5.74 -7.19
CA ARG A 94 -16.77 -6.56 -7.64
C ARG A 94 -15.85 -5.81 -8.61
N ALA A 95 -16.41 -5.17 -9.63
CA ALA A 95 -15.63 -4.45 -10.64
C ALA A 95 -14.84 -3.27 -10.03
N SER A 96 -15.44 -2.56 -9.08
CA SER A 96 -14.78 -1.47 -8.36
C SER A 96 -13.64 -1.97 -7.48
N LEU A 97 -13.86 -3.06 -6.75
CA LEU A 97 -12.81 -3.68 -5.92
C LEU A 97 -11.66 -4.23 -6.76
N GLU A 98 -11.94 -4.77 -7.95
CA GLU A 98 -10.91 -5.20 -8.89
C GLU A 98 -10.07 -4.03 -9.42
N ARG A 99 -10.69 -2.89 -9.76
CA ARG A 99 -9.96 -1.66 -10.13
C ARG A 99 -9.13 -1.12 -8.98
N LEU A 100 -9.69 -1.04 -7.77
CA LEU A 100 -8.99 -0.61 -6.56
C LEU A 100 -7.81 -1.53 -6.23
N ALA A 101 -7.96 -2.84 -6.42
CA ALA A 101 -6.91 -3.83 -6.22
C ALA A 101 -5.82 -3.71 -7.28
N ALA A 102 -6.19 -3.55 -8.56
CA ALA A 102 -5.25 -3.33 -9.66
C ALA A 102 -4.45 -2.03 -9.47
N ALA A 103 -5.06 -0.98 -8.92
CA ALA A 103 -4.39 0.26 -8.55
C ALA A 103 -3.57 0.16 -7.24
N GLY A 104 -3.66 -0.97 -6.51
CA GLY A 104 -2.93 -1.22 -5.27
C GLY A 104 -3.43 -0.43 -4.07
N PHE A 105 -4.69 0.03 -4.09
CA PHE A 105 -5.32 0.68 -2.94
C PHE A 105 -6.00 -0.32 -2.01
N VAL A 106 -6.35 -1.50 -2.52
CA VAL A 106 -6.99 -2.58 -1.78
C VAL A 106 -6.24 -3.89 -2.04
N LEU A 107 -6.27 -4.79 -1.06
CA LEU A 107 -5.76 -6.16 -1.15
C LEU A 107 -6.92 -7.15 -1.04
N ALA A 108 -6.90 -8.16 -1.88
CA ALA A 108 -7.80 -9.28 -1.77
C ALA A 108 -7.40 -10.16 -0.57
N GLY A 109 -8.37 -10.50 0.26
CA GLY A 109 -8.23 -11.33 1.45
C GLY A 109 -8.83 -12.72 1.25
N ASN A 110 -9.24 -13.32 2.38
CA ASN A 110 -9.79 -14.67 2.44
C ASN A 110 -11.11 -14.79 1.67
N HIS A 111 -11.39 -16.00 1.20
CA HIS A 111 -12.68 -16.34 0.61
C HIS A 111 -13.65 -16.77 1.70
N LEU A 112 -14.92 -16.40 1.53
CA LEU A 112 -16.03 -16.91 2.32
C LEU A 112 -17.13 -17.38 1.37
N LEU A 113 -17.32 -18.69 1.27
CA LEU A 113 -18.20 -19.31 0.28
C LEU A 113 -17.79 -18.87 -1.15
N GLN A 114 -18.72 -18.25 -1.88
CA GLN A 114 -18.48 -17.71 -3.23
C GLN A 114 -18.06 -16.24 -3.23
N LEU A 115 -17.85 -15.64 -2.06
CA LEU A 115 -17.46 -14.25 -1.87
C LEU A 115 -16.01 -14.15 -1.41
N GLN A 116 -15.46 -12.94 -1.48
CA GLN A 116 -14.07 -12.64 -1.12
C GLN A 116 -14.01 -11.38 -0.27
N TYR A 117 -13.24 -11.45 0.81
CA TYR A 117 -12.91 -10.29 1.62
C TYR A 117 -11.90 -9.40 0.91
N PHE A 118 -11.99 -8.10 1.16
CA PHE A 118 -11.03 -7.11 0.72
C PHE A 118 -10.65 -6.20 1.88
N HIS A 119 -9.38 -5.79 1.89
CA HIS A 119 -8.79 -4.95 2.91
C HIS A 119 -8.11 -3.75 2.27
N VAL A 120 -8.33 -2.56 2.79
CA VAL A 120 -7.69 -1.34 2.30
C VAL A 120 -6.23 -1.30 2.75
N THR A 121 -5.34 -0.97 1.82
CA THR A 121 -3.90 -0.79 2.06
C THR A 121 -3.60 0.54 2.76
N SER A 122 -2.35 0.72 3.20
CA SER A 122 -1.86 2.03 3.65
C SER A 122 -2.05 3.12 2.59
N ALA A 123 -1.82 2.81 1.30
CA ALA A 123 -2.02 3.75 0.21
C ALA A 123 -3.51 4.11 0.03
N GLY A 124 -4.40 3.13 0.13
CA GLY A 124 -5.84 3.34 0.06
C GLY A 124 -6.38 4.16 1.24
N CYS A 125 -5.86 3.94 2.45
CA CYS A 125 -6.20 4.75 3.62
C CYS A 125 -5.82 6.22 3.42
N LYS A 126 -4.62 6.49 2.88
CA LYS A 126 -4.18 7.85 2.56
C LYS A 126 -5.04 8.48 1.45
N LEU A 127 -5.40 7.70 0.42
CA LEU A 127 -6.29 8.15 -0.65
C LEU A 127 -7.67 8.55 -0.11
N ALA A 128 -8.21 7.79 0.83
CA ALA A 128 -9.46 8.09 1.54
C ALA A 128 -9.33 9.22 2.59
N GLY A 129 -8.17 9.87 2.70
CA GLY A 129 -7.96 11.01 3.59
C GLY A 129 -7.75 10.67 5.06
N LEU A 130 -7.43 9.41 5.40
CA LEU A 130 -7.14 9.05 6.80
C LEU A 130 -5.82 9.68 7.26
N SER A 131 -5.80 10.17 8.49
CA SER A 131 -4.56 10.57 9.16
C SER A 131 -3.65 9.36 9.42
N ALA A 132 -2.38 9.60 9.71
CA ALA A 132 -1.43 8.53 10.03
C ALA A 132 -1.89 7.66 11.20
N LYS A 133 -2.43 8.28 12.26
CA LYS A 133 -2.98 7.57 13.43
C LYS A 133 -4.15 6.66 13.02
N ARG A 134 -5.08 7.18 12.22
CA ARG A 134 -6.25 6.39 11.78
C ARG A 134 -5.90 5.31 10.77
N THR A 135 -4.90 5.56 9.93
CA THR A 135 -4.32 4.54 9.05
C THR A 135 -3.75 3.38 9.87
N ALA A 136 -3.00 3.65 10.93
CA ALA A 136 -2.48 2.59 11.81
C ALA A 136 -3.59 1.75 12.45
N VAL A 137 -4.68 2.39 12.91
CA VAL A 137 -5.86 1.70 13.44
C VAL A 137 -6.53 0.83 12.37
N ALA A 138 -6.78 1.35 11.18
CA ALA A 138 -7.40 0.58 10.09
C ALA A 138 -6.57 -0.67 9.73
N LEU A 139 -5.25 -0.53 9.69
CA LEU A 139 -4.35 -1.63 9.34
C LEU A 139 -4.18 -2.66 10.46
N SER A 140 -4.40 -2.31 11.73
CA SER A 140 -4.35 -3.28 12.83
C SER A 140 -5.55 -4.23 12.85
N LEU A 141 -6.61 -3.91 12.12
CA LEU A 141 -7.83 -4.72 12.03
C LEU A 141 -7.75 -5.84 11.00
N VAL A 142 -6.77 -5.78 10.08
CA VAL A 142 -6.56 -6.84 9.10
C VAL A 142 -5.92 -8.01 9.83
N ALA A 143 -6.65 -9.11 9.98
CA ALA A 143 -6.10 -10.35 10.52
C ALA A 143 -4.87 -10.73 9.68
N ARG A 144 -3.73 -10.96 10.35
CA ARG A 144 -2.57 -11.52 9.66
C ARG A 144 -2.95 -12.93 9.17
N PRO A 145 -2.56 -13.31 7.94
CA PRO A 145 -2.85 -14.62 7.40
C PRO A 145 -2.34 -15.76 8.30
#